data_AF-A0A7S3B1J6-F1
#
_entry.id   AF-A0A7S3B1J6-F1
#
_cell.length_a   1.000
_cell.length_b   1.000
_cell.length_c   1.000
_cell.angle_alpha   90.00
_cell.angle_beta   90.00
_cell.angle_gamma   90.00
#
_symmetry.space_group_name_H-M   'P 1'
#
loop_
_entity.id
_entity.type
_entity.pdbx_description
1 polymer ?
#
loop_
_entity_poly.entity_id
_entity_poly.type
_entity_poly.pdbx_seq_one_letter_code
_entity_poly.pdbx_strand_id
1 'polypeptide(L)'
;TVRPSVLQVELHVYNQQPQLLRYCADEGIAVTGFSPLGAGSYVELGMSTMEDSALSNPSVAAIAEAKGVTPAQLMLRWALQRGTSVVPKSTKMERLVENLSLDGFTLSADEMEQLARLDQRR
;
A
#
# COMPACT_ATOMS: atom_id res chain seq x y z
N THR A 1 22.65 9.29 -22.09
CA THR A 1 22.30 8.18 -21.17
C THR A 1 20.79 8.06 -21.12
N VAL A 2 20.24 6.87 -20.88
CA VAL A 2 18.79 6.64 -20.77
C VAL A 2 18.40 6.75 -19.29
N ARG A 3 17.38 7.56 -18.97
CA ARG A 3 16.87 7.73 -17.59
C ARG A 3 15.98 6.55 -17.19
N PRO A 4 15.98 6.12 -15.92
CA PRO A 4 14.99 5.15 -15.43
C PRO A 4 13.57 5.70 -15.54
N SER A 5 12.65 4.92 -16.10
CA SER A 5 11.23 5.32 -16.18
C SER A 5 10.44 4.96 -14.93
N VAL A 6 10.87 3.91 -14.22
CA VAL A 6 10.17 3.36 -13.05
C VAL A 6 11.20 2.95 -11.99
N LEU A 7 10.89 3.23 -10.74
CA LEU A 7 11.58 2.69 -9.58
C LEU A 7 10.62 1.79 -8.79
N GLN A 8 10.94 0.51 -8.68
CA GLN A 8 10.18 -0.45 -7.88
C GLN A 8 10.81 -0.58 -6.49
N VAL A 9 10.04 -0.33 -5.43
CA VAL A 9 10.49 -0.37 -4.04
C VAL A 9 9.42 -0.94 -3.12
N GLU A 10 9.80 -1.35 -1.92
CA GLU A 10 8.85 -1.72 -0.88
C GLU A 10 8.04 -0.49 -0.47
N LEU A 11 6.71 -0.60 -0.51
CA LEU A 11 5.83 0.50 -0.15
C LEU A 11 4.51 -0.04 0.39
N HIS A 12 4.23 0.30 1.65
CA HIS A 12 2.98 0.00 2.34
C HIS A 12 2.78 1.02 3.47
N VAL A 13 1.67 0.96 4.21
CA VAL A 13 1.37 1.97 5.24
C VAL A 13 2.41 2.07 6.36
N TYR A 14 3.19 1.02 6.61
CA TYR A 14 4.34 1.05 7.54
C TYR A 14 5.68 1.46 6.91
N ASN A 15 5.77 1.56 5.57
CA ASN A 15 6.96 2.00 4.83
C ASN A 15 6.54 2.98 3.72
N GLN A 16 6.30 4.23 4.08
CA GLN A 16 5.57 5.13 3.18
C GLN A 16 6.47 5.85 2.17
N GLN A 17 7.77 5.94 2.42
CA GLN A 17 8.77 6.52 1.51
C GLN A 17 8.49 7.95 0.98
N PRO A 18 7.98 8.92 1.79
CA PRO A 18 7.54 10.22 1.28
C PRO A 18 8.66 11.04 0.61
N GLN A 19 9.90 10.93 1.08
CA GLN A 19 11.04 11.63 0.49
C GLN A 19 11.41 11.04 -0.88
N LEU A 20 11.38 9.71 -1.02
CA LEU A 20 11.63 9.03 -2.28
C LEU A 20 10.55 9.36 -3.31
N LEU A 21 9.27 9.32 -2.90
CA LEU A 21 8.16 9.66 -3.80
C LEU A 21 8.30 11.09 -4.34
N ARG A 22 8.67 12.06 -3.49
CA ARG A 22 8.93 13.44 -3.93
C ARG A 22 10.08 13.50 -4.93
N TYR A 23 11.22 12.89 -4.61
CA TYR A 23 12.36 12.87 -5.53
C TYR A 23 12.01 12.24 -6.88
N CYS A 24 11.32 11.10 -6.88
CA CYS A 24 10.89 10.43 -8.09
C CYS A 24 9.92 11.30 -8.89
N ALA A 25 8.99 12.00 -8.24
CA ALA A 25 8.11 12.95 -8.91
C ALA A 25 8.88 14.11 -9.57
N ASP A 26 9.85 14.69 -8.85
CA ASP A 26 10.70 15.78 -9.36
C ASP A 26 11.55 15.34 -10.56
N GLU A 27 12.00 14.08 -10.57
CA GLU A 27 12.81 13.49 -11.65
C GLU A 27 12.00 12.84 -12.79
N GLY A 28 10.66 12.85 -12.71
CA GLY A 28 9.78 12.20 -13.69
C GLY A 28 9.87 10.67 -13.71
N ILE A 29 10.21 10.06 -12.57
CA ILE A 29 10.32 8.61 -12.36
C ILE A 29 9.02 8.11 -11.72
N ALA A 30 8.32 7.17 -12.36
CA ALA A 30 7.16 6.53 -11.74
C ALA A 30 7.59 5.57 -10.62
N VAL A 31 6.73 5.37 -9.61
CA VAL A 31 7.01 4.44 -8.52
C VAL A 31 6.04 3.26 -8.54
N THR A 32 6.58 2.05 -8.36
CA THR A 32 5.81 0.82 -8.16
C THR A 32 6.10 0.25 -6.78
N GLY A 33 5.08 0.13 -5.94
CA GLY A 33 5.16 -0.48 -4.62
C GLY A 33 5.06 -2.01 -4.68
N PHE A 34 6.13 -2.71 -4.31
CA PHE A 34 6.07 -4.14 -3.99
C PHE A 34 5.73 -4.36 -2.51
N SER A 35 5.26 -5.57 -2.19
CA SER A 35 4.71 -5.92 -0.87
C SER A 35 3.66 -4.92 -0.36
N PRO A 36 2.69 -4.47 -1.18
CA PRO A 36 1.80 -3.38 -0.80
C PRO A 36 0.84 -3.71 0.36
N LEU A 37 0.68 -5.01 0.69
CA LEU A 37 -0.08 -5.51 1.84
C LEU A 37 0.82 -5.89 3.04
N GLY A 38 2.11 -5.56 2.97
CA GLY A 38 3.11 -5.80 4.00
C GLY A 38 3.44 -7.28 4.23
N ALA A 39 3.42 -7.67 5.51
CA ALA A 39 3.98 -8.92 6.04
C ALA A 39 3.55 -10.23 5.36
N GLY A 40 2.41 -10.28 4.65
CA GLY A 40 1.92 -11.53 4.04
C GLY A 40 2.95 -12.22 3.13
N SER A 41 3.75 -11.44 2.40
CA SER A 41 4.84 -11.97 1.55
C SER A 41 6.04 -12.49 2.36
N TYR A 42 6.26 -11.95 3.56
CA TYR A 42 7.36 -12.31 4.46
C TYR A 42 7.00 -13.44 5.43
N VAL A 43 5.71 -13.64 5.73
CA VAL A 43 5.20 -14.76 6.53
C VAL A 43 5.51 -16.09 5.85
N GLU A 44 5.28 -16.20 4.53
CA GLU A 44 5.64 -17.41 3.76
C GLU A 44 7.15 -17.69 3.78
N LEU A 45 7.98 -16.66 4.02
CA LEU A 45 9.45 -16.75 4.09
C LEU A 45 9.97 -16.89 5.53
N GLY A 46 9.10 -16.95 6.54
CA GLY A 46 9.48 -17.03 7.95
C GLY A 46 10.15 -15.77 8.51
N MET A 47 10.05 -14.64 7.80
CA MET A 47 10.69 -13.36 8.16
C MET A 47 9.75 -12.39 8.87
N SER A 48 8.46 -12.72 8.98
CA SER A 48 7.45 -11.88 9.63
C SER A 48 6.24 -12.72 10.07
N THR A 49 5.37 -12.14 10.89
CA THR A 49 4.12 -12.74 11.35
C THR A 49 2.92 -11.99 10.77
N MET A 50 1.73 -12.62 10.79
CA MET A 50 0.50 -11.92 10.40
C MET A 50 0.15 -10.76 11.35
N GLU A 51 0.68 -10.77 12.58
CA GLU A 51 0.54 -9.68 13.55
C GLU A 51 1.31 -8.43 13.13
N ASP A 52 2.39 -8.60 12.36
CA ASP A 52 3.15 -7.50 11.77
C ASP A 52 2.45 -6.90 10.53
N SER A 53 1.40 -7.54 10.03
CA SER A 53 0.65 -7.03 8.89
C SER A 53 -0.17 -5.82 9.27
N ALA A 54 -0.12 -4.78 8.44
CA ALA A 54 -1.03 -3.65 8.59
C ALA A 54 -2.50 -4.01 8.30
N LEU A 55 -2.79 -5.20 7.75
CA LEU A 55 -4.15 -5.68 7.53
C LEU A 55 -4.95 -5.85 8.83
N SER A 56 -4.28 -6.10 9.96
CA SER A 56 -4.88 -6.23 11.29
C SER A 56 -4.79 -4.95 12.14
N ASN A 57 -4.25 -3.86 11.59
CA ASN A 57 -4.11 -2.60 12.32
C ASN A 57 -5.51 -2.01 12.61
N PRO A 58 -5.83 -1.63 13.86
CA PRO A 58 -7.15 -1.12 14.22
C PRO A 58 -7.58 0.13 13.44
N SER A 59 -6.65 1.04 13.14
CA SER A 59 -6.94 2.25 12.36
C SER A 59 -7.26 1.90 10.90
N VAL A 60 -6.54 0.93 10.31
CA VAL A 60 -6.82 0.43 8.96
C VAL A 60 -8.19 -0.25 8.93
N ALA A 61 -8.48 -1.12 9.92
CA ALA A 61 -9.76 -1.81 10.02
C ALA A 61 -10.94 -0.82 10.16
N ALA A 62 -10.83 0.17 11.04
CA ALA A 62 -11.89 1.16 11.28
C ALA A 62 -12.19 2.01 10.04
N ILE A 63 -11.17 2.47 9.30
CA ILE A 63 -11.37 3.25 8.07
C ILE A 63 -11.98 2.36 6.98
N ALA A 64 -11.52 1.10 6.87
CA ALA A 64 -12.04 0.16 5.88
C ALA A 64 -13.53 -0.14 6.13
N GLU A 65 -13.90 -0.39 7.39
CA GLU A 65 -15.28 -0.60 7.81
C GLU A 65 -16.16 0.61 7.52
N ALA A 66 -15.72 1.83 7.87
CA ALA A 66 -16.47 3.05 7.60
C ALA A 66 -16.74 3.29 6.11
N LYS A 67 -15.92 2.71 5.23
CA LYS A 67 -16.07 2.77 3.77
C LYS A 67 -16.75 1.55 3.16
N GLY A 68 -17.02 0.50 3.93
CA GLY A 68 -17.57 -0.75 3.42
C GLY A 68 -16.62 -1.50 2.49
N VAL A 69 -15.30 -1.40 2.72
CA VAL A 69 -14.26 -2.09 1.93
C VAL A 69 -13.37 -2.95 2.82
N THR A 70 -12.54 -3.81 2.23
CA THR A 70 -11.58 -4.60 3.01
C THR A 70 -10.33 -3.78 3.38
N PRO A 71 -9.60 -4.15 4.44
CA PRO A 71 -8.29 -3.57 4.75
C PRO A 71 -7.31 -3.62 3.58
N ALA A 72 -7.34 -4.69 2.77
CA ALA A 72 -6.48 -4.81 1.59
C ALA A 72 -6.86 -3.77 0.53
N GLN A 73 -8.14 -3.64 0.19
CA GLN A 73 -8.61 -2.60 -0.74
C GLN A 73 -8.21 -1.20 -0.26
N LEU A 74 -8.41 -0.91 1.04
CA LEU A 74 -8.03 0.36 1.65
C LEU A 74 -6.53 0.66 1.45
N MET A 75 -5.66 -0.30 1.76
CA MET A 75 -4.21 -0.14 1.64
C MET A 75 -3.76 0.03 0.18
N LEU A 76 -4.35 -0.73 -0.75
CA LEU A 76 -4.04 -0.58 -2.18
C LEU A 76 -4.51 0.77 -2.70
N ARG A 77 -5.72 1.20 -2.34
CA ARG A 77 -6.25 2.53 -2.71
C ARG A 77 -5.40 3.66 -2.14
N TRP A 78 -4.93 3.53 -0.90
CA TRP A 78 -4.01 4.47 -0.28
C TRP A 78 -2.74 4.64 -1.12
N ALA A 79 -2.12 3.56 -1.58
CA ALA A 79 -0.93 3.63 -2.41
C ALA A 79 -1.22 4.28 -3.78
N LEU A 80 -2.33 3.91 -4.42
CA LEU A 80 -2.76 4.50 -5.70
C LEU A 80 -3.00 6.01 -5.59
N GLN A 81 -3.67 6.46 -4.51
CA GLN A 81 -3.99 7.86 -4.30
C GLN A 81 -2.76 8.73 -4.02
N ARG A 82 -1.62 8.12 -3.68
CA ARG A 82 -0.30 8.78 -3.55
C ARG A 82 0.48 8.85 -4.86
N GLY A 83 -0.13 8.46 -5.98
CA GLY A 83 0.50 8.50 -7.31
C GLY A 83 1.45 7.32 -7.57
N THR A 84 1.30 6.22 -6.83
CA THR A 84 2.10 5.00 -7.05
C THR A 84 1.28 3.94 -7.78
N SER A 85 1.95 3.04 -8.49
CA SER A 85 1.38 1.75 -8.91
C SER A 85 1.70 0.68 -7.86
N VAL A 86 0.94 -0.41 -7.82
CA VAL A 86 1.12 -1.50 -6.84
C VAL A 86 1.07 -2.88 -7.51
N VAL A 87 1.79 -3.84 -6.94
CA VAL A 87 1.84 -5.23 -7.43
C VAL A 87 1.47 -6.24 -6.32
N PRO A 88 0.19 -6.32 -5.89
CA PRO A 88 -0.23 -7.28 -4.88
C PRO A 88 -0.20 -8.72 -5.41
N LYS A 89 0.27 -9.67 -4.58
CA LYS A 89 0.26 -11.11 -4.89
C LYS A 89 -0.89 -11.82 -4.20
N SER A 90 -1.59 -12.68 -4.93
CA SER A 90 -2.52 -13.67 -4.37
C SER A 90 -2.59 -14.89 -5.30
N THR A 91 -2.80 -16.07 -4.71
CA THR A 91 -3.18 -17.30 -5.43
C THR A 91 -4.67 -17.64 -5.28
N LYS A 92 -5.40 -16.89 -4.45
CA LYS A 92 -6.85 -17.06 -4.22
C LYS A 92 -7.63 -16.15 -5.15
N MET A 93 -8.56 -16.72 -5.91
CA MET A 93 -9.35 -16.00 -6.92
C MET A 93 -10.16 -14.84 -6.30
N GLU A 94 -10.74 -15.08 -5.14
CA GLU A 94 -11.60 -14.10 -4.45
C GLU A 94 -10.78 -12.85 -4.09
N ARG A 95 -9.54 -13.04 -3.63
CA ARG A 95 -8.61 -11.94 -3.32
C ARG A 95 -8.07 -11.25 -4.57
N LEU A 96 -7.94 -11.95 -5.69
CA LEU A 96 -7.55 -11.32 -6.95
C LEU A 96 -8.63 -10.34 -7.43
N VAL A 97 -9.90 -10.76 -7.36
CA VAL A 97 -11.06 -9.90 -7.68
C VAL A 97 -11.16 -8.74 -6.69
N GLU A 98 -11.00 -9.00 -5.40
CA GLU A 98 -10.99 -7.97 -4.35
C GLU A 98 -9.90 -6.92 -4.60
N ASN A 99 -8.66 -7.34 -4.84
CA ASN A 99 -7.51 -6.45 -5.07
C ASN A 99 -7.64 -5.62 -6.37
N LEU A 100 -8.44 -6.08 -7.33
CA LEU A 100 -8.73 -5.33 -8.56
C LEU A 100 -9.88 -4.32 -8.36
N SER A 101 -10.77 -4.56 -7.40
CA SER A 101 -11.96 -3.75 -7.12
C SER A 101 -11.61 -2.54 -6.25
N LEU A 102 -10.83 -1.61 -6.80
CA LEU A 102 -10.35 -0.40 -6.11
C LEU A 102 -11.03 0.89 -6.60
N ASP A 103 -11.94 0.73 -7.56
CA ASP A 103 -12.80 1.79 -8.06
C ASP A 103 -14.06 1.86 -7.19
N GLY A 104 -14.51 3.08 -6.85
CA GLY A 104 -15.73 3.29 -6.07
C GLY A 104 -15.53 3.94 -4.70
N PHE A 105 -14.29 4.16 -4.26
CA PHE A 105 -14.01 4.95 -3.06
C PHE A 105 -12.70 5.74 -3.15
N THR A 106 -12.60 6.76 -2.31
CA THR A 106 -11.39 7.56 -2.10
C THR A 106 -11.13 7.72 -0.61
N LEU A 107 -9.89 8.05 -0.28
CA LEU A 107 -9.52 8.43 1.08
C LEU A 107 -9.60 9.95 1.21
N SER A 108 -10.26 10.43 2.25
CA SER A 108 -10.29 11.85 2.60
C SER A 108 -8.90 12.31 3.05
N ALA A 109 -8.70 13.63 3.12
CA ALA A 109 -7.46 14.19 3.65
C ALA A 109 -7.20 13.70 5.09
N ASP A 110 -8.24 13.64 5.93
CA ASP A 110 -8.13 13.20 7.32
C ASP A 110 -7.77 11.71 7.43
N GLU A 111 -8.31 10.87 6.56
CA GLU A 111 -7.97 9.43 6.53
C GLU A 111 -6.55 9.22 6.01
N MET A 112 -6.13 9.96 4.98
CA MET A 112 -4.75 9.95 4.49
C MET A 112 -3.78 10.36 5.59
N GLU A 113 -4.11 11.38 6.37
CA GLU A 113 -3.33 11.86 7.50
C GLU A 113 -3.32 10.87 8.68
N GLN A 114 -4.44 10.18 8.95
CA GLN A 114 -4.47 9.07 9.91
C GLN A 114 -3.55 7.93 9.50
N LEU A 115 -3.58 7.53 8.23
CA LEU A 115 -2.69 6.50 7.70
C LEU A 115 -1.23 6.96 7.67
N ALA A 116 -0.96 8.24 7.45
CA ALA A 116 0.41 8.79 7.49
C ALA A 116 1.10 8.56 8.84
N ARG A 117 0.34 8.58 9.95
CA ARG A 117 0.87 8.33 11.30
C ARG A 117 1.28 6.88 11.56
N LEU A 118 0.95 5.97 10.66
CA LEU A 118 1.34 4.56 10.76
C LEU A 118 2.75 4.29 10.22
N ASP A 119 3.41 5.26 9.59
CA ASP A 119 4.74 5.05 9.00
C ASP A 119 5.78 4.65 10.08
N GLN A 120 6.46 3.54 9.85
CA GLN A 120 7.49 3.00 10.72
C GLN A 120 8.88 3.02 10.07
N ARG A 121 8.96 3.41 8.79
CA ARG A 121 10.21 3.48 8.00
C ARG A 121 10.97 2.15 7.96
N ARG A 122 10.23 1.03 7.92
CA ARG A 122 10.77 -0.32 7.91
C ARG A 122 10.14 -1.11 6.78
#